data_AF-A0A2D6HZ65-F1
#
_entry.id   AF-A0A2D6HZ65-F1
#
_cell.length_a   1.000
_cell.length_b   1.000
_cell.length_c   1.000
_cell.angle_alpha   90.00
_cell.angle_beta   90.00
_cell.angle_gamma   90.00
#
_symmetry.space_group_name_H-M   'P 1'
#
loop_
_entity.id
_entity.type
_entity.pdbx_description
1 polymer ?
#
loop_
_entity_poly.entity_id
_entity_poly.type
_entity_poly.pdbx_seq_one_letter_code
_entity_poly.pdbx_strand_id
1 'polypeptide(L)'
;MGLKKSQKSLKRWTKEKWRTKSGKPSGETGERYMPEKAIKKLSSKQYAATTAKKRAGTKAGKQFVKNTKAAAKAVKSSRIKPTTTRKKTTTRKKTTTRRKTATTRKRK
;
A
#
# COMPACT_ATOMS: atom_id res chain seq x y z
N MET A 1 -0.55 -25.29 -11.06
CA MET A 1 0.53 -24.61 -10.28
C MET A 1 0.13 -23.18 -9.97
N GLY A 2 0.24 -22.76 -8.71
CA GLY A 2 -0.01 -21.35 -8.32
C GLY A 2 1.24 -20.47 -8.51
N LEU A 3 1.04 -19.19 -8.81
CA LEU A 3 2.14 -18.22 -8.93
C LEU A 3 2.99 -18.15 -7.65
N LYS A 4 4.32 -18.21 -7.80
CA LYS A 4 5.28 -17.98 -6.71
C LYS A 4 5.17 -16.54 -6.19
N LYS A 5 5.62 -16.28 -4.96
CA LYS A 5 5.53 -14.95 -4.31
C LYS A 5 6.19 -13.86 -5.15
N SER A 6 7.36 -14.13 -5.72
CA SER A 6 8.08 -13.21 -6.62
C SER A 6 7.28 -12.87 -7.88
N GLN A 7 6.70 -13.89 -8.54
CA GLN A 7 5.85 -13.72 -9.72
C GLN A 7 4.58 -12.90 -9.40
N LYS A 8 3.98 -13.11 -8.22
CA LYS A 8 2.87 -12.28 -7.74
C LYS A 8 3.30 -10.82 -7.55
N SER A 9 4.47 -10.57 -7.00
CA SER A 9 5.01 -9.21 -6.83
C SER A 9 5.27 -8.54 -8.19
N LEU A 10 5.89 -9.25 -9.13
CA LEU A 10 6.17 -8.75 -10.48
C LEU A 10 4.87 -8.39 -11.21
N LYS A 11 3.87 -9.29 -11.20
CA LYS A 11 2.55 -9.02 -11.81
C LYS A 11 1.87 -7.77 -11.25
N ARG A 12 2.12 -7.43 -9.97
CA ARG A 12 1.58 -6.21 -9.35
C ARG A 12 2.34 -4.98 -9.80
N TRP A 13 3.67 -5.07 -9.82
CA TRP A 13 4.53 -4.00 -10.29
C TRP A 13 4.24 -3.65 -11.77
N THR A 14 4.08 -4.63 -12.64
CA THR A 14 3.75 -4.44 -14.07
C THR A 14 2.38 -3.79 -14.28
N LYS A 15 1.44 -3.95 -13.33
CA LYS A 15 0.12 -3.30 -13.38
C LYS A 15 0.14 -1.84 -12.95
N GLU A 16 1.21 -1.38 -12.30
CA GLU A 16 1.31 0.01 -11.90
C GLU A 16 1.55 0.88 -13.15
N LYS A 17 0.79 1.98 -13.26
CA LYS A 17 1.00 2.96 -14.32
C LYS A 17 2.07 3.94 -13.87
N TRP A 18 3.20 3.96 -14.56
CA TRP A 18 4.33 4.85 -14.26
C TRP A 18 4.35 6.02 -15.23
N ARG A 19 4.40 7.24 -14.70
CA ARG A 19 4.44 8.47 -15.51
C ARG A 19 4.99 9.65 -14.72
N THR A 20 5.21 10.77 -15.40
CA THR A 20 5.37 12.09 -14.78
C THR A 20 3.99 12.74 -14.61
N LYS A 21 3.90 13.81 -13.80
CA LYS A 21 2.63 14.53 -13.61
C LYS A 21 2.20 15.24 -14.89
N SER A 22 3.15 15.81 -15.62
CA SER A 22 2.90 16.49 -16.91
C SER A 22 2.75 15.55 -18.10
N GLY A 23 3.16 14.28 -17.98
CA GLY A 23 3.20 13.34 -19.10
C GLY A 23 4.44 13.49 -20.01
N LYS A 24 5.24 14.53 -19.81
CA LYS A 24 6.49 14.76 -20.55
C LYS A 24 7.64 13.87 -20.05
N PRO A 25 8.67 13.63 -20.87
CA PRO A 25 9.86 12.90 -20.43
C PRO A 25 10.50 13.51 -19.18
N SER A 26 10.86 12.63 -18.23
CA SER A 26 11.48 13.05 -16.96
C SER A 26 12.90 13.60 -17.16
N GLY A 27 13.57 13.25 -18.26
CA GLY A 27 14.88 13.76 -18.65
C GLY A 27 14.84 15.26 -18.97
N GLU A 28 13.86 15.69 -19.76
CA GLU A 28 13.69 17.10 -20.16
C GLU A 28 13.18 17.97 -19.02
N THR A 29 12.12 17.52 -18.35
CA THR A 29 11.44 18.35 -17.33
C THR A 29 12.15 18.35 -15.98
N GLY A 30 13.02 17.37 -15.73
CA GLY A 30 13.54 17.12 -14.38
C GLY A 30 12.48 16.64 -13.39
N GLU A 31 11.28 16.28 -13.85
CA GLU A 31 10.22 15.72 -13.00
C GLU A 31 10.56 14.30 -12.55
N ARG A 32 10.02 13.90 -11.39
CA ARG A 32 10.34 12.59 -10.81
C ARG A 32 9.38 11.53 -11.35
N TYR A 33 9.93 10.49 -11.95
CA TYR A 33 9.16 9.35 -12.48
C TYR A 33 8.63 8.50 -11.32
N MET A 34 7.31 8.35 -11.23
CA MET A 34 6.67 7.65 -10.11
C MET A 34 5.34 7.00 -10.54
N PRO A 35 4.80 6.05 -9.73
CA PRO A 35 3.49 5.46 -10.01
C PRO A 35 2.40 6.54 -9.96
N GLU A 36 1.44 6.49 -10.87
CA GLU A 36 0.34 7.44 -10.97
C GLU A 36 -0.44 7.56 -9.65
N LYS A 37 -0.66 6.43 -8.97
CA LYS A 37 -1.30 6.42 -7.64
C LYS A 37 -0.49 7.17 -6.59
N ALA A 38 0.82 7.29 -6.72
CA ALA A 38 1.65 8.09 -5.84
C ALA A 38 1.53 9.59 -6.19
N ILE A 39 1.52 9.94 -7.48
CA ILE A 39 1.29 11.31 -7.97
C ILE A 39 -0.02 11.87 -7.41
N LYS A 40 -1.11 11.09 -7.52
CA LYS A 40 -2.45 11.49 -7.05
C LYS A 40 -2.54 11.71 -5.54
N LYS A 41 -1.66 11.09 -4.74
CA LYS A 41 -1.62 11.25 -3.28
C LYS A 41 -0.77 12.43 -2.82
N LEU A 42 0.11 12.94 -3.68
CA LEU A 42 0.96 14.07 -3.35
C LEU A 42 0.22 15.37 -3.62
N SER A 43 0.31 16.32 -2.69
CA SER A 43 -0.10 17.68 -2.99
C SER A 43 0.81 18.31 -4.05
N SER A 44 0.33 19.35 -4.72
CA SER A 44 1.12 20.14 -5.68
C SER A 44 2.46 20.59 -5.10
N LYS A 45 2.45 21.13 -3.86
CA LYS A 45 3.64 21.56 -3.13
C LYS A 45 4.62 20.41 -2.86
N GLN A 46 4.12 19.25 -2.45
CA GLN A 46 4.96 18.07 -2.19
C GLN A 46 5.59 17.53 -3.47
N TYR A 47 4.83 17.49 -4.57
CA TYR A 47 5.36 17.09 -5.87
C TYR A 47 6.44 18.05 -6.36
N ALA A 48 6.19 19.36 -6.28
CA ALA A 48 7.17 20.40 -6.63
C ALA A 48 8.48 20.23 -5.84
N ALA A 49 8.40 19.97 -4.53
CA ALA A 49 9.58 19.72 -3.69
C ALA A 49 10.39 18.50 -4.15
N THR A 50 9.74 17.43 -4.65
CA THR A 50 10.44 16.24 -5.15
C THR A 50 11.19 16.48 -6.45
N THR A 51 10.58 17.29 -7.32
CA THR A 51 11.16 17.73 -8.58
C THR A 51 12.32 18.69 -8.33
N ALA A 52 12.15 19.68 -7.45
CA ALA A 52 13.22 20.60 -7.05
C ALA A 52 14.43 19.84 -6.50
N LYS A 53 14.21 18.86 -5.61
CA LYS A 53 15.30 18.03 -5.08
C LYS A 53 15.99 17.20 -6.17
N LYS A 54 15.23 16.67 -7.15
CA LYS A 54 15.80 15.95 -8.30
C LYS A 54 16.70 16.89 -9.12
N ARG A 55 16.17 18.05 -9.53
CA ARG A 55 16.91 19.05 -10.32
C ARG A 55 18.19 19.51 -9.60
N ALA A 56 18.11 19.78 -8.31
CA ALA A 56 19.28 20.16 -7.51
C ALA A 56 20.36 19.07 -7.51
N GLY A 57 19.98 17.79 -7.36
CA GLY A 57 20.95 16.70 -7.40
C GLY A 57 21.52 16.44 -8.80
N THR A 58 20.69 16.54 -9.84
CA THR A 58 21.16 16.47 -11.24
C THR A 58 22.15 17.58 -11.55
N LYS A 59 21.85 18.83 -11.13
CA LYS A 59 22.78 19.96 -11.27
C LYS A 59 24.10 19.74 -10.53
N ALA A 60 24.05 19.04 -9.39
CA ALA A 60 25.23 18.68 -8.62
C ALA A 60 25.94 17.39 -9.12
N GLY A 61 25.60 16.88 -10.31
CA GLY A 61 26.23 15.68 -10.89
C GLY A 61 25.92 14.37 -10.15
N LYS A 62 24.93 14.35 -9.26
CA LYS A 62 24.58 13.15 -8.47
C LYS A 62 23.73 12.20 -9.30
N GLN A 63 24.25 11.00 -9.55
CA GLN A 63 23.50 9.91 -10.19
C GLN A 63 22.23 9.55 -9.41
N PHE A 64 22.32 9.54 -8.07
CA PHE A 64 21.22 9.18 -7.19
C PHE A 64 20.85 10.30 -6.21
N VAL A 65 19.56 10.60 -6.12
CA VAL A 65 19.03 11.62 -5.21
C VAL A 65 17.92 11.04 -4.34
N LYS A 66 18.17 11.03 -3.03
CA LYS A 66 17.19 10.56 -2.02
C LYS A 66 15.85 11.26 -2.20
N ASN A 67 14.77 10.46 -2.14
CA ASN A 67 13.41 10.97 -2.24
C ASN A 67 13.03 11.79 -0.99
N THR A 68 12.06 12.70 -1.12
CA THR A 68 11.52 13.40 0.05
C THR A 68 10.71 12.43 0.91
N LYS A 69 10.59 12.72 2.23
CA LYS A 69 9.85 11.85 3.16
C LYS A 69 8.38 11.67 2.74
N ALA A 70 7.76 12.74 2.22
CA ALA A 70 6.38 12.69 1.71
C ALA A 70 6.24 11.76 0.51
N ALA A 71 7.13 11.87 -0.49
CA ALA A 71 7.07 11.01 -1.67
C ALA A 71 7.46 9.56 -1.38
N ALA A 72 8.39 9.31 -0.47
CA ALA A 72 8.67 7.96 0.00
C ALA A 72 7.43 7.32 0.65
N LYS A 73 6.70 8.07 1.49
CA LYS A 73 5.43 7.62 2.10
C LYS A 73 4.34 7.40 1.04
N ALA A 74 4.19 8.32 0.08
CA ALA A 74 3.20 8.22 -0.99
C ALA A 74 3.44 6.98 -1.85
N VAL A 75 4.68 6.75 -2.31
CA VAL A 75 5.06 5.56 -3.09
C VAL A 75 4.81 4.29 -2.28
N LYS A 76 5.27 4.22 -1.02
CA LYS A 76 5.06 3.06 -0.15
C LYS A 76 3.58 2.73 0.05
N SER A 77 2.74 3.75 0.19
CA SER A 77 1.29 3.61 0.36
C SER A 77 0.57 3.25 -0.95
N SER A 78 1.09 3.67 -2.10
CA SER A 78 0.44 3.52 -3.41
C SER A 78 0.78 2.24 -4.16
N ARG A 79 1.82 1.52 -3.74
CA ARG A 79 2.12 0.18 -4.24
C ARG A 79 0.91 -0.72 -4.07
N ILE A 80 0.59 -1.51 -5.08
CA ILE A 80 -0.54 -2.43 -4.98
C ILE A 80 -0.16 -3.44 -3.87
N LYS A 81 -0.85 -3.43 -2.72
CA LYS A 81 -0.60 -4.36 -1.60
C LYS A 81 -1.33 -5.69 -1.75
N PRO A 82 -0.70 -6.84 -1.44
CA PRO A 82 -1.41 -8.12 -1.41
C PRO A 82 -2.67 -7.94 -0.57
N THR A 83 -3.82 -8.24 -1.16
CA THR A 83 -5.08 -8.29 -0.44
C THR A 83 -4.92 -9.42 0.56
N THR A 84 -4.54 -9.09 1.79
CA THR A 84 -4.71 -10.01 2.92
C THR A 84 -6.20 -10.15 3.09
N THR A 85 -6.79 -11.14 2.41
CA THR A 85 -8.13 -11.61 2.68
C THR A 85 -8.09 -12.13 4.12
N ARG A 86 -8.34 -11.24 5.09
CA ARG A 86 -8.50 -11.61 6.48
C ARG A 86 -9.80 -12.40 6.52
N LYS A 87 -9.73 -13.74 6.43
CA LYS A 87 -10.88 -14.59 6.76
C LYS A 87 -11.33 -14.15 8.16
N LYS A 88 -12.48 -13.48 8.27
CA LYS A 88 -13.15 -13.24 9.55
C LYS A 88 -13.53 -14.64 10.05
N THR A 89 -12.74 -15.23 10.92
CA THR A 89 -13.19 -16.36 11.73
C THR A 89 -14.15 -15.79 12.77
N THR A 90 -15.45 -15.86 12.49
CA THR A 90 -16.50 -15.64 13.48
C THR A 90 -16.48 -16.81 14.46
N THR A 91 -15.72 -16.67 15.54
CA THR A 91 -15.78 -17.60 16.68
C THR A 91 -17.13 -17.40 17.38
N ARG A 92 -18.13 -18.18 16.97
CA ARG A 92 -19.45 -18.23 17.61
C ARG A 92 -19.28 -18.81 19.01
N LYS A 93 -19.34 -17.97 20.05
CA LYS A 93 -19.43 -18.43 21.45
C LYS A 93 -20.67 -19.32 21.59
N LYS A 94 -20.50 -20.61 21.85
CA LYS A 94 -21.60 -21.49 22.29
C LYS A 94 -21.93 -21.13 23.75
N THR A 95 -23.09 -20.53 23.97
CA THR A 95 -23.70 -20.39 25.30
C THR A 95 -24.23 -21.76 25.72
N THR A 96 -23.60 -22.37 26.72
CA THR A 96 -24.05 -23.64 27.33
C THR A 96 -25.20 -23.33 28.28
N THR A 97 -26.44 -23.60 27.85
CA THR A 97 -27.63 -23.54 28.71
C THR A 97 -27.58 -24.71 29.71
N ARG A 98 -27.28 -24.39 30.98
CA ARG A 98 -27.29 -25.34 32.08
C ARG A 98 -28.74 -25.67 32.46
N ARG A 99 -29.24 -26.80 31.98
CA ARG A 99 -30.55 -27.37 32.35
C ARG A 99 -30.50 -27.81 33.81
N LYS A 100 -31.21 -27.10 34.71
CA LYS A 100 -31.42 -27.55 36.10
C LYS A 100 -32.51 -28.63 36.08
N THR A 101 -32.17 -29.85 36.45
CA THR A 101 -33.14 -30.89 36.82
C THR A 101 -33.24 -30.90 38.34
N ALA A 102 -34.35 -30.42 38.89
CA ALA A 102 -34.70 -30.63 40.29
C ALA A 102 -35.62 -31.84 40.34
N THR A 103 -35.11 -32.93 40.91
CA THR A 103 -35.78 -34.20 41.13
C THR A 103 -36.85 -34.04 42.21
N THR A 104 -38.10 -34.29 41.84
CA THR A 104 -39.23 -34.45 42.75
C THR A 104 -39.00 -35.69 43.63
N ARG A 105 -38.80 -35.50 44.95
CA ARG A 105 -38.86 -36.60 45.92
C ARG A 105 -40.09 -36.43 46.81
N LYS A 106 -41.10 -37.23 46.48
CA LYS A 106 -42.31 -37.52 47.25
C LYS A 106 -41.95 -38.52 48.37
N ARG A 107 -42.80 -38.57 49.42
CA ARG A 107 -42.86 -39.50 50.59
C ARG A 107 -42.25 -38.88 51.86
N LYS A 108 -42.90 -38.97 53.03
CA LYS A 108 -44.09 -39.71 53.47
C LYS A 108 -44.67 -38.96 54.67
#